data_AF-A0A8H7ZYA9-F1
#
_entry.id   AF-A0A8H7ZYA9-F1
#
_cell.length_a   1.000
_cell.length_b   1.000
_cell.length_c   1.000
_cell.angle_alpha   90.00
_cell.angle_beta   90.00
_cell.angle_gamma   90.00
#
_symmetry.space_group_name_H-M   'P 1'
#
loop_
_entity.id
_entity.type
_entity.pdbx_description
1 polymer ?
#
loop_
_entity_poly.entity_id
_entity_poly.type
_entity_poly.pdbx_seq_one_letter_code
_entity_poly.pdbx_strand_id
1 'polypeptide(L)'
;MPRSRIEGLLASFPKLVASNAQHTTVETESVRYVYQPLEAVYMVIITNKASNILQDIETLHLFARVVGDVCRVPEEKEIIRNAFELICAFDEVVSLGYRENVNLQQIRTIIEMDSHEEKIQEMIARDLLAVMASPDALLTVYSRNETQGKELEAKEVQKRKAKQIEMQKREAAKRGSASGGLGSSFGGPFGSSAISPSGRSPVVSEPTPSVSSFESL
;
A
#
# COMPACT_ATOMS: atom_id res chain seq x y z
N MET A 1 -21.03 -25.15 10.96
CA MET A 1 -21.92 -26.13 10.27
C MET A 1 -21.15 -27.45 10.16
N PRO A 2 -21.72 -28.64 10.45
CA PRO A 2 -20.98 -29.90 10.32
C PRO A 2 -20.80 -30.28 8.84
N ARG A 3 -19.64 -30.87 8.50
CA ARG A 3 -19.27 -31.27 7.12
C ARG A 3 -20.34 -32.13 6.43
N SER A 4 -20.91 -33.08 7.16
CA SER A 4 -21.97 -33.98 6.66
C SER A 4 -23.20 -33.24 6.16
N ARG A 5 -23.51 -32.08 6.75
CA ARG A 5 -24.64 -31.24 6.31
C ARG A 5 -24.34 -30.55 4.99
N ILE A 6 -23.11 -30.08 4.78
CA ILE A 6 -22.71 -29.42 3.52
C ILE A 6 -22.75 -30.45 2.38
N GLU A 7 -22.15 -31.63 2.58
CA GLU A 7 -22.16 -32.70 1.58
C GLU A 7 -23.59 -33.15 1.24
N GLY A 8 -24.48 -33.26 2.24
CA GLY A 8 -25.89 -33.59 2.01
C GLY A 8 -26.65 -32.53 1.20
N LEU A 9 -26.40 -31.25 1.47
CA LEU A 9 -26.98 -30.13 0.70
C LEU A 9 -26.48 -30.16 -0.75
N LEU A 10 -25.18 -30.30 -0.96
CA LEU A 10 -24.56 -30.36 -2.30
C LEU A 10 -25.03 -31.59 -3.10
N ALA A 11 -25.20 -32.76 -2.47
CA ALA A 11 -25.71 -33.95 -3.14
C ALA A 11 -27.16 -33.79 -3.65
N SER A 12 -27.96 -32.96 -2.98
CA SER A 12 -29.33 -32.66 -3.37
C SER A 12 -29.44 -31.60 -4.47
N PHE A 13 -28.45 -30.71 -4.58
CA PHE A 13 -28.48 -29.52 -5.44
C PHE A 13 -28.75 -29.82 -6.94
N PRO A 14 -28.09 -30.80 -7.60
CA PRO A 14 -28.33 -31.05 -9.03
C PRO A 14 -29.79 -31.38 -9.37
N LYS A 15 -30.52 -32.03 -8.44
CA LYS A 15 -31.93 -32.37 -8.62
C LYS A 15 -32.84 -31.14 -8.59
N LEU A 16 -32.40 -30.07 -7.94
CA LEU A 16 -33.15 -28.83 -7.79
C LEU A 16 -32.95 -27.88 -8.98
N VAL A 17 -31.76 -27.89 -9.58
CA VAL A 17 -31.42 -27.06 -10.76
C VAL A 17 -32.17 -27.51 -12.03
N ALA A 18 -32.52 -28.79 -12.14
CA ALA A 18 -33.23 -29.35 -13.30
C ALA A 18 -34.72 -28.89 -13.40
N SER A 19 -35.25 -28.22 -12.38
CA SER A 19 -36.59 -27.61 -12.45
C SER A 19 -36.48 -26.24 -13.14
N ASN A 20 -37.32 -26.00 -14.15
CA ASN A 20 -37.39 -24.81 -15.05
C ASN A 20 -37.58 -23.42 -14.37
N ALA A 21 -37.04 -23.18 -13.18
CA ALA A 21 -37.11 -21.91 -12.48
C ALA A 21 -35.91 -21.01 -12.82
N GLN A 22 -36.15 -19.70 -12.75
CA GLN A 22 -35.29 -18.63 -13.24
C GLN A 22 -33.84 -18.69 -12.71
N HIS A 23 -32.92 -18.35 -13.62
CA HIS A 23 -31.50 -18.65 -13.62
C HIS A 23 -30.68 -17.82 -12.62
N THR A 24 -30.57 -18.23 -11.35
CA THR A 24 -29.42 -17.94 -10.43
C THR A 24 -29.71 -18.37 -9.00
N THR A 25 -30.97 -18.58 -8.62
CA THR A 25 -31.31 -18.93 -7.23
C THR A 25 -32.33 -20.06 -7.14
N VAL A 26 -32.16 -20.91 -6.12
CA VAL A 26 -33.05 -22.01 -5.79
C VAL A 26 -33.27 -22.00 -4.29
N GLU A 27 -34.52 -21.97 -3.86
CA GLU A 27 -34.86 -22.03 -2.44
C GLU A 27 -35.38 -23.41 -2.05
N THR A 28 -34.91 -23.91 -0.91
CA THR A 28 -35.43 -25.13 -0.27
C THR A 28 -36.13 -24.78 1.03
N GLU A 29 -36.48 -25.76 1.87
CA GLU A 29 -37.11 -25.47 3.16
C GLU A 29 -36.16 -24.73 4.13
N SER A 30 -34.86 -25.06 4.13
CA SER A 30 -33.92 -24.57 5.16
C SER A 30 -32.87 -23.58 4.66
N VAL A 31 -32.52 -23.61 3.36
CA VAL A 31 -31.46 -22.78 2.79
C VAL A 31 -31.83 -22.29 1.39
N ARG A 32 -31.15 -21.23 0.95
CA ARG A 32 -31.16 -20.71 -0.42
C ARG A 32 -29.82 -21.05 -1.07
N TYR A 33 -29.86 -21.56 -2.30
CA TYR A 33 -28.69 -21.72 -3.15
C TYR A 33 -28.66 -20.55 -4.13
N VAL A 34 -27.55 -19.83 -4.16
CA VAL A 34 -27.24 -18.81 -5.17
C VAL A 34 -26.10 -19.37 -6.00
N TYR A 35 -26.30 -19.53 -7.31
CA TYR A 35 -25.36 -20.23 -8.15
C TYR A 35 -25.28 -19.65 -9.55
N GLN A 36 -24.13 -19.84 -10.20
CA GLN A 36 -23.94 -19.53 -11.60
C GLN A 36 -23.09 -20.62 -12.26
N PRO A 37 -23.33 -20.91 -13.55
CA PRO A 37 -22.43 -21.76 -14.32
C PRO A 37 -21.06 -21.08 -14.46
N LEU A 38 -20.00 -21.86 -14.26
CA LEU A 38 -18.61 -21.48 -14.51
C LEU A 38 -18.01 -22.54 -15.44
N GLU A 39 -18.30 -22.40 -16.73
CA GLU A 39 -17.95 -23.35 -17.78
C GLU A 39 -18.42 -24.78 -17.50
N ALA A 40 -17.51 -25.69 -17.12
CA ALA A 40 -17.77 -27.09 -16.86
C ALA A 40 -18.25 -27.38 -15.43
N VAL A 41 -18.20 -26.39 -14.52
CA VAL A 41 -18.58 -26.54 -13.12
C VAL A 41 -19.62 -25.49 -12.71
N TYR A 42 -20.22 -25.66 -11.54
CA TYR A 42 -21.10 -24.66 -10.94
C TYR A 42 -20.43 -24.01 -9.74
N MET A 43 -20.44 -22.67 -9.70
CA MET A 43 -20.14 -21.94 -8.48
C MET A 43 -21.44 -21.80 -7.69
N VAL A 44 -21.44 -22.21 -6.41
CA VAL A 44 -22.63 -22.23 -5.56
C VAL A 44 -22.30 -21.64 -4.19
N ILE A 45 -23.11 -20.68 -3.75
CA ILE A 45 -23.16 -20.18 -2.37
C ILE A 45 -24.44 -20.69 -1.72
N ILE A 46 -24.32 -21.21 -0.50
CA ILE A 46 -25.46 -21.61 0.33
C ILE A 46 -25.67 -20.52 1.39
N THR A 47 -26.80 -19.84 1.32
CA THR A 47 -27.16 -18.77 2.26
C THR A 47 -28.45 -19.08 3.00
N ASN A 48 -28.68 -18.35 4.09
CA ASN A 48 -29.97 -18.41 4.78
C ASN A 48 -31.03 -17.63 3.98
N LYS A 49 -32.30 -17.91 4.24
CA LYS A 49 -33.41 -17.22 3.52
C LYS A 49 -33.51 -15.72 3.87
N ALA A 50 -32.98 -15.33 5.03
CA ALA A 50 -33.00 -13.96 5.51
C ALA A 50 -31.85 -13.11 4.95
N SER A 51 -30.86 -13.72 4.27
CA SER A 51 -29.71 -13.01 3.71
C SER A 51 -30.17 -12.10 2.58
N ASN A 52 -29.46 -10.99 2.42
CA ASN A 52 -29.69 -10.08 1.32
C ASN A 52 -29.24 -10.73 0.01
N ILE A 53 -30.22 -11.18 -0.77
CA ILE A 53 -29.99 -11.87 -2.04
C ILE A 53 -29.17 -11.05 -3.05
N LEU A 54 -29.31 -9.73 -3.06
CA LEU A 54 -28.54 -8.87 -3.96
C LEU A 54 -27.05 -8.89 -3.58
N GLN A 55 -26.76 -8.81 -2.27
CA GLN A 55 -25.39 -8.92 -1.76
C GLN A 55 -24.81 -10.31 -2.00
N ASP A 56 -25.61 -11.37 -1.84
CA ASP A 56 -25.19 -12.75 -2.12
C ASP A 56 -24.81 -12.93 -3.61
N ILE A 57 -25.60 -12.37 -4.54
CA ILE A 57 -25.33 -12.41 -5.99
C ILE A 57 -24.04 -11.64 -6.33
N GLU A 58 -23.86 -10.44 -5.76
CA GLU A 58 -22.61 -9.68 -5.94
C GLU A 58 -21.39 -10.44 -5.39
N THR A 59 -21.59 -11.24 -4.34
CA THR A 59 -20.54 -12.08 -3.74
C THR A 59 -20.22 -13.25 -4.64
N LEU A 60 -21.23 -13.89 -5.23
CA LEU A 60 -21.06 -14.93 -6.23
C LEU A 60 -20.27 -14.44 -7.45
N HIS A 61 -20.58 -13.24 -7.95
CA HIS A 61 -19.83 -12.64 -9.05
C HIS A 61 -18.38 -12.29 -8.68
N LEU A 62 -18.12 -11.89 -7.43
CA LEU A 62 -16.76 -11.66 -6.94
C LEU A 62 -16.00 -12.99 -6.86
N PHE A 63 -16.60 -14.04 -6.29
CA PHE A 63 -15.99 -15.37 -6.24
C PHE A 63 -15.63 -15.91 -7.62
N ALA A 64 -16.53 -15.79 -8.59
CA ALA A 64 -16.24 -16.26 -9.94
C ALA A 64 -15.11 -15.47 -10.62
N ARG A 65 -15.01 -14.15 -10.35
CA ARG A 65 -13.87 -13.35 -10.81
C ARG A 65 -12.57 -13.78 -10.14
N VAL A 66 -12.58 -14.06 -8.84
CA VAL A 66 -11.41 -14.60 -8.13
C VAL A 66 -10.98 -15.95 -8.72
N VAL A 67 -11.92 -16.85 -9.01
CA VAL A 67 -11.59 -18.13 -9.66
C VAL A 67 -10.98 -17.92 -11.04
N GLY A 68 -11.56 -17.04 -11.87
CA GLY A 68 -10.99 -16.73 -13.19
C GLY A 68 -9.66 -15.96 -13.14
N ASP A 69 -9.30 -15.41 -11.98
CA ASP A 69 -8.03 -14.70 -11.76
C ASP A 69 -6.91 -15.66 -11.36
N VAL A 70 -7.23 -16.59 -10.47
CA VAL A 70 -6.31 -17.62 -9.95
C VAL A 70 -6.18 -18.80 -10.92
N CYS A 71 -7.29 -19.19 -11.56
CA CYS A 71 -7.33 -20.25 -12.57
C CYS A 71 -7.45 -19.61 -13.95
N ARG A 72 -6.53 -19.95 -14.86
CA ARG A 72 -6.53 -19.43 -16.23
C ARG A 72 -7.66 -20.03 -17.05
N VAL A 73 -7.98 -21.30 -16.78
CA VAL A 73 -9.18 -21.99 -17.27
C VAL A 73 -9.87 -22.63 -16.06
N PRO A 74 -11.16 -22.35 -15.79
CA PRO A 74 -11.87 -22.90 -14.64
C PRO A 74 -12.30 -24.37 -14.86
N GLU A 75 -11.35 -25.23 -15.22
CA GLU A 75 -11.55 -26.68 -15.27
C GLU A 75 -11.36 -27.32 -13.89
N GLU A 76 -12.06 -28.43 -13.63
CA GLU A 76 -11.99 -29.18 -12.37
C GLU A 76 -10.54 -29.47 -11.93
N LYS A 77 -9.69 -29.91 -12.86
CA LYS A 77 -8.29 -30.26 -12.55
C LYS A 77 -7.42 -29.07 -12.17
N GLU A 78 -7.74 -27.86 -12.64
CA GLU A 78 -6.99 -26.64 -12.33
C GLU A 78 -7.50 -26.05 -11.01
N ILE A 79 -8.81 -26.02 -10.81
CA ILE A 79 -9.46 -25.60 -9.56
C ILE A 79 -8.94 -26.45 -8.38
N ILE A 80 -8.82 -27.77 -8.55
CA ILE A 80 -8.28 -28.66 -7.50
C ILE A 80 -6.81 -28.35 -7.21
N ARG A 81 -6.00 -28.03 -8.25
CA ARG A 81 -4.58 -27.69 -8.07
C ARG A 81 -4.39 -26.40 -7.27
N ASN A 82 -5.24 -25.40 -7.52
CA ASN A 82 -5.16 -24.09 -6.87
C ASN A 82 -6.15 -23.96 -5.68
N ALA A 83 -6.66 -25.07 -5.16
CA ALA A 83 -7.73 -25.05 -4.15
C ALA A 83 -7.35 -24.29 -2.88
N PHE A 84 -6.10 -24.39 -2.41
CA PHE A 84 -5.64 -23.67 -1.22
C PHE A 84 -5.61 -22.16 -1.44
N GLU A 85 -5.09 -21.69 -2.57
CA GLU A 85 -5.07 -20.26 -2.92
C GLU A 85 -6.50 -19.72 -3.05
N LEU A 86 -7.41 -20.50 -3.65
CA LEU A 86 -8.82 -20.14 -3.75
C LEU A 86 -9.48 -20.04 -2.37
N ILE A 87 -9.24 -21.00 -1.47
CA ILE A 87 -9.80 -20.96 -0.11
C ILE A 87 -9.28 -19.73 0.64
N CYS A 88 -7.98 -19.44 0.57
CA CYS A 88 -7.41 -18.24 1.19
C CYS A 88 -8.04 -16.96 0.61
N ALA A 89 -8.19 -16.88 -0.72
CA ALA A 89 -8.86 -15.75 -1.36
C ALA A 89 -10.33 -15.63 -0.94
N PHE A 90 -11.00 -16.75 -0.71
CA PHE A 90 -12.42 -16.78 -0.33
C PHE A 90 -12.64 -16.31 1.11
N ASP A 91 -11.73 -16.62 2.02
CA ASP A 91 -11.77 -16.15 3.42
C ASP A 91 -11.65 -14.62 3.50
N GLU A 92 -10.92 -13.98 2.58
CA GLU A 92 -10.83 -12.51 2.48
C GLU A 92 -12.10 -11.86 1.91
N VAL A 93 -12.90 -12.61 1.15
CA VAL A 93 -14.16 -12.10 0.58
C VAL A 93 -15.32 -12.20 1.58
N VAL A 94 -15.37 -13.30 2.36
CA VAL A 94 -16.43 -13.55 3.34
C VAL A 94 -15.82 -13.98 4.67
N SER A 95 -16.02 -13.16 5.69
CA SER A 95 -15.63 -13.45 7.07
C SER A 95 -16.84 -13.78 7.93
N LEU A 96 -16.86 -14.99 8.50
CA LEU A 96 -17.93 -15.49 9.38
C LEU A 96 -19.37 -15.38 8.80
N GLY A 97 -19.49 -15.40 7.46
CA GLY A 97 -20.77 -15.29 6.76
C GLY A 97 -21.19 -13.84 6.42
N TYR A 98 -20.36 -12.85 6.74
CA TYR A 98 -20.53 -11.47 6.30
C TYR A 98 -19.59 -11.18 5.13
N ARG A 99 -20.11 -10.53 4.10
CA ARG A 99 -19.30 -10.08 2.96
C ARG A 99 -18.45 -8.89 3.38
N GLU A 100 -17.15 -8.98 3.14
CA GLU A 100 -16.23 -7.86 3.28
C GLU A 100 -16.26 -6.95 2.05
N ASN A 101 -16.03 -5.64 2.25
CA ASN A 101 -16.02 -4.67 1.16
C ASN A 101 -14.64 -4.60 0.49
N VAL A 102 -14.26 -5.69 -0.19
CA VAL A 102 -12.97 -5.84 -0.86
C VAL A 102 -13.13 -5.94 -2.37
N ASN A 103 -12.15 -5.41 -3.10
CA ASN A 103 -12.05 -5.54 -4.55
C ASN A 103 -10.99 -6.59 -4.95
N LEU A 104 -10.97 -6.99 -6.23
CA LEU A 104 -10.05 -8.01 -6.72
C LEU A 104 -8.56 -7.65 -6.52
N GLN A 105 -8.20 -6.38 -6.66
CA GLN A 105 -6.82 -5.92 -6.49
C GLN A 105 -6.37 -5.99 -5.02
N GLN A 106 -7.25 -5.59 -4.10
CA GLN A 106 -7.02 -5.68 -2.66
C GLN A 106 -6.87 -7.14 -2.24
N ILE A 107 -7.71 -8.03 -2.75
CA ILE A 107 -7.62 -9.48 -2.48
C ILE A 107 -6.23 -10.00 -2.88
N ARG A 108 -5.71 -9.64 -4.06
CA ARG A 108 -4.35 -10.03 -4.47
C ARG A 108 -3.29 -9.55 -3.47
N THR A 109 -3.32 -8.28 -3.10
CA THR A 109 -2.35 -7.71 -2.16
C THR A 109 -2.46 -8.34 -0.76
N ILE A 110 -3.66 -8.71 -0.32
CA ILE A 110 -3.85 -9.36 0.99
C ILE A 110 -3.27 -10.79 0.94
N ILE A 111 -3.52 -11.54 -0.14
CA ILE A 111 -3.00 -12.91 -0.30
C ILE A 111 -1.47 -12.93 -0.43
N GLU A 112 -0.84 -11.87 -0.93
CA GLU A 112 0.63 -11.73 -0.95
C GLU A 112 1.24 -11.73 0.46
N MET A 113 0.44 -11.43 1.49
CA MET A 113 0.83 -11.41 2.91
C MET A 113 2.10 -10.59 3.19
N ASP A 114 2.40 -9.58 2.37
CA ASP A 114 3.60 -8.76 2.54
C ASP A 114 3.38 -7.69 3.61
N SER A 115 3.79 -7.98 4.85
CA SER A 115 3.67 -7.06 5.97
C SER A 115 4.95 -6.24 6.19
N HIS A 116 4.84 -4.92 6.06
CA HIS A 116 5.91 -3.99 6.46
C HIS A 116 6.23 -4.07 7.95
N GLU A 117 5.21 -4.32 8.78
CA GLU A 117 5.40 -4.42 10.22
C GLU A 117 6.21 -5.66 10.59
N GLU A 118 5.96 -6.79 9.92
CA GLU A 118 6.78 -8.00 10.09
C GLU A 118 8.25 -7.74 9.73
N LYS A 119 8.52 -7.08 8.59
CA LYS A 119 9.90 -6.72 8.20
C LYS A 119 10.59 -5.84 9.23
N ILE A 120 9.89 -4.87 9.81
CA ILE A 120 10.43 -4.01 10.87
C ILE A 120 10.71 -4.81 12.14
N GLN A 121 9.79 -5.69 12.55
CA GLN A 121 9.98 -6.55 13.72
C GLN A 121 11.14 -7.53 13.52
N GLU A 122 11.34 -8.06 12.31
CA GLU A 122 12.48 -8.92 11.99
C GLU A 122 13.81 -8.16 12.12
N MET A 123 13.87 -6.90 11.64
CA MET A 123 15.06 -6.06 11.80
C MET A 123 15.37 -5.79 13.28
N ILE A 124 14.37 -5.40 14.06
CA ILE A 124 14.54 -5.15 15.51
C ILE A 124 14.99 -6.42 16.21
N ALA A 125 14.36 -7.56 15.93
CA ALA A 125 14.73 -8.84 16.52
C ALA A 125 16.17 -9.24 16.16
N ARG A 126 16.58 -9.03 14.90
CA ARG A 126 17.95 -9.27 14.43
C ARG A 126 18.96 -8.37 15.15
N ASP A 127 18.66 -7.08 15.30
CA ASP A 127 19.52 -6.11 16.00
C ASP A 127 19.62 -6.44 17.49
N LEU A 128 18.50 -6.78 18.15
CA LEU A 128 18.48 -7.21 19.54
C LEU A 128 19.25 -8.53 19.74
N LEU A 129 19.11 -9.49 18.83
CA LEU A 129 19.87 -10.74 18.87
C LEU A 129 21.38 -10.47 18.72
N ALA A 130 21.78 -9.59 17.81
CA ALA A 130 23.20 -9.22 17.63
C ALA A 130 23.79 -8.56 18.89
N VAL A 131 23.00 -7.72 19.56
CA VAL A 131 23.32 -7.15 20.86
C VAL A 131 23.47 -8.24 21.93
N MET A 132 22.56 -9.21 21.98
CA MET A 132 22.62 -10.31 22.97
C MET A 132 23.79 -11.27 22.72
N ALA A 133 24.14 -11.51 21.46
CA ALA A 133 25.26 -12.38 21.07
C ALA A 133 26.63 -11.78 21.39
N SER A 134 26.71 -10.46 21.55
CA SER A 134 27.94 -9.75 21.89
C SER A 134 27.66 -8.62 22.87
N PRO A 135 27.79 -8.85 24.19
CA PRO A 135 27.53 -7.83 25.22
C PRO A 135 28.30 -6.51 24.99
N ASP A 136 29.50 -6.60 24.41
CA ASP A 136 30.35 -5.43 24.09
C ASP A 136 29.86 -4.63 22.87
N ALA A 137 29.03 -5.21 21.99
CA ALA A 137 28.52 -4.51 20.81
C ALA A 137 27.53 -3.41 21.18
N LEU A 138 26.76 -3.56 22.26
CA LEU A 138 25.85 -2.51 22.71
C LEU A 138 26.63 -1.25 23.12
N LEU A 139 27.70 -1.40 23.90
CA LEU A 139 28.55 -0.27 24.31
C LEU A 139 29.22 0.39 23.09
N THR A 140 29.60 -0.41 22.10
CA THR A 140 30.17 0.07 20.84
C THR A 140 29.15 0.84 20.00
N VAL A 141 27.91 0.37 19.92
CA VAL A 141 26.81 1.04 19.20
C VAL A 141 26.43 2.35 19.90
N TYR A 142 26.29 2.36 21.23
CA TYR A 142 26.00 3.59 21.98
C TYR A 142 27.11 4.63 21.85
N SER A 143 28.38 4.24 22.01
CA SER A 143 29.52 5.15 21.85
C SER A 143 29.68 5.65 20.40
N ARG A 144 29.35 4.83 19.40
CA ARG A 144 29.29 5.24 17.99
C ARG A 144 28.17 6.24 17.72
N ASN A 145 26.98 6.02 18.27
CA ASN A 145 25.85 6.94 18.11
C ASN A 145 26.12 8.28 18.82
N GLU A 146 26.74 8.25 20.00
CA GLU A 146 27.11 9.46 20.75
C GLU A 146 28.18 10.30 20.02
N THR A 147 29.17 9.64 19.42
CA THR A 147 30.21 10.31 18.62
C THR A 147 29.64 10.91 17.34
N GLN A 148 28.73 10.20 16.65
CA GLN A 148 28.04 10.73 15.47
C GLN A 148 27.16 11.95 15.81
N GLY A 149 26.45 11.93 16.94
CA GLY A 149 25.66 13.08 17.40
C GLY A 149 26.53 14.34 17.60
N LYS A 150 27.66 14.18 18.31
CA LYS A 150 28.61 15.28 18.54
C LYS A 150 29.23 15.80 17.23
N GLU A 151 29.48 14.93 16.26
CA GLU A 151 30.05 15.32 14.96
C GLU A 151 29.04 16.11 14.11
N LEU A 152 27.76 15.73 14.13
CA LEU A 152 26.68 16.45 13.45
C LEU A 152 26.48 17.85 14.03
N GLU A 153 26.45 17.98 15.36
CA GLU A 153 26.38 19.27 16.05
C GLU A 153 27.59 20.15 15.73
N ALA A 154 28.80 19.59 15.76
CA ALA A 154 30.02 20.31 15.42
C ALA A 154 30.00 20.83 13.98
N LYS A 155 29.55 20.01 13.02
CA LYS A 155 29.39 20.43 11.61
C LYS A 155 28.36 21.53 11.46
N GLU A 156 27.27 21.49 12.22
CA GLU A 156 26.25 22.53 12.17
C GLU A 156 26.76 23.86 12.77
N VAL A 157 27.48 23.81 13.90
CA VAL A 157 28.12 24.98 14.51
C VAL A 157 29.19 25.58 13.59
N GLN A 158 30.00 24.75 12.94
CA GLN A 158 30.99 25.20 11.95
C GLN A 158 30.31 25.90 10.77
N LYS A 159 29.22 25.32 10.25
CA LYS A 159 28.44 25.91 9.15
C LYS A 159 27.82 27.27 9.55
N ARG A 160 27.34 27.41 10.80
CA ARG A 160 26.82 28.69 11.30
C ARG A 160 27.92 29.75 11.47
N LYS A 161 29.09 29.38 12.02
CA LYS A 161 30.24 30.28 12.17
C LYS A 161 30.80 30.74 10.82
N ALA A 162 30.91 29.84 9.83
CA ALA A 162 31.36 30.19 8.49
C ALA A 162 30.46 31.25 7.83
N LYS A 163 29.13 31.10 7.95
CA LYS A 163 28.16 32.07 7.45
C LYS A 163 28.28 33.45 8.13
N GLN A 164 28.53 33.50 9.43
CA GLN A 164 28.71 34.77 10.16
C GLN A 164 30.00 35.49 9.74
N ILE A 165 31.11 34.77 9.56
CA ILE A 165 32.38 35.35 9.12
C ILE A 165 32.26 35.89 7.69
N GLU A 166 31.56 35.16 6.80
CA GLU A 166 31.29 35.61 5.44
C GLU A 166 30.44 36.89 5.42
N MET A 167 29.38 36.96 6.25
CA MET A 167 28.54 38.15 6.39
C MET A 167 29.34 39.36 6.89
N GLN A 168 30.20 39.18 7.90
CA GLN A 168 31.07 40.24 8.42
C GLN A 168 32.08 40.72 7.37
N LYS A 169 32.68 39.81 6.59
CA LYS A 169 33.56 40.17 5.47
C LYS A 169 32.81 40.97 4.39
N ARG A 170 31.56 40.59 4.09
CA ARG A 170 30.72 41.30 3.13
C ARG A 170 30.30 42.69 3.61
N GLU A 171 30.05 42.86 4.90
CA GLU A 171 29.75 44.17 5.50
C GLU A 171 30.99 45.07 5.58
N ALA A 172 32.17 44.51 5.92
CA ALA A 172 33.44 45.23 5.92
C ALA A 172 33.82 45.71 4.50
N ALA A 173 33.59 44.87 3.47
CA ALA A 173 33.78 45.26 2.08
C ALA A 173 32.83 46.40 1.65
N LYS A 174 31.60 46.44 2.19
CA LYS A 174 30.66 47.56 1.96
C LYS A 174 31.08 48.84 2.69
N ARG A 175 31.64 48.75 3.91
CA ARG A 175 32.15 49.92 4.65
C ARG A 175 33.44 50.51 4.08
N GLY A 176 34.22 49.71 3.34
CA GLY A 176 35.39 50.19 2.58
C GLY A 176 35.05 50.96 1.29
N SER A 177 33.78 51.03 0.88
CA SER A 177 33.36 51.68 -0.37
C SER A 177 32.77 53.09 -0.16
N ALA A 178 33.16 53.79 0.91
CA ALA A 178 32.72 55.15 1.20
C ALA A 178 33.89 56.11 1.48
N SER A 179 34.95 56.09 0.65
CA SER A 179 35.85 57.24 0.51
C SER A 179 36.73 57.14 -0.75
N GLY A 180 36.48 58.03 -1.73
CA GLY A 180 37.53 58.67 -2.55
C GLY A 180 38.31 57.87 -3.60
N GLY A 181 37.99 58.12 -4.88
CA GLY A 181 38.91 58.71 -5.88
C GLY A 181 40.12 57.92 -6.43
N LEU A 182 40.07 57.69 -7.75
CA LEU A 182 41.15 57.77 -8.75
C LEU A 182 42.40 56.85 -8.63
N GLY A 183 42.62 56.00 -9.63
CA GLY A 183 43.93 55.35 -9.85
C GLY A 183 43.89 54.17 -10.83
N SER A 184 44.27 54.42 -12.08
CA SER A 184 44.44 53.45 -13.17
C SER A 184 45.66 52.53 -12.97
N SER A 185 45.58 51.29 -13.48
CA SER A 185 46.45 50.76 -14.57
C SER A 185 46.73 49.24 -14.48
N PHE A 186 46.41 48.58 -15.59
CA PHE A 186 47.09 47.44 -16.24
C PHE A 186 47.06 46.01 -15.66
N GLY A 187 46.53 45.09 -16.49
CA GLY A 187 46.87 43.66 -16.47
C GLY A 187 45.74 42.70 -16.87
N GLY A 188 45.37 42.63 -18.15
CA GLY A 188 44.61 41.46 -18.69
C GLY A 188 45.54 40.27 -19.01
N PRO A 189 45.11 39.17 -19.69
CA PRO A 189 43.80 38.98 -20.32
C PRO A 189 43.20 37.53 -20.36
N PHE A 190 41.97 37.44 -20.89
CA PHE A 190 41.27 36.31 -21.54
C PHE A 190 40.56 35.22 -20.71
N GLY A 191 39.27 35.00 -21.03
CA GLY A 191 38.55 33.77 -20.67
C GLY A 191 37.03 33.82 -20.72
N SER A 192 36.46 34.02 -21.92
CA SER A 192 35.17 33.47 -22.40
C SER A 192 33.81 33.74 -21.70
N SER A 193 32.94 34.41 -22.47
CA SER A 193 31.50 34.19 -22.65
C SER A 193 30.61 33.96 -21.41
N ALA A 194 29.84 34.98 -21.03
CA ALA A 194 28.64 34.84 -20.21
C ALA A 194 27.43 35.43 -20.96
N ILE A 195 26.51 34.52 -21.29
CA ILE A 195 25.14 34.79 -21.74
C ILE A 195 24.28 35.15 -20.51
N SER A 196 23.36 36.09 -20.72
CA SER A 196 22.48 36.73 -19.74
C SER A 196 21.64 35.76 -18.87
N PRO A 197 21.32 36.11 -17.61
CA PRO A 197 20.19 35.53 -16.91
C PRO A 197 19.04 36.54 -16.83
N SER A 198 17.93 36.25 -17.51
CA SER A 198 16.64 36.88 -17.28
C SER A 198 15.69 35.89 -16.62
N GLY A 199 15.26 36.24 -15.40
CA GLY A 199 13.87 36.11 -15.01
C GLY A 199 13.40 34.81 -14.37
N ARG A 200 12.80 35.02 -13.20
CA ARG A 200 11.58 34.37 -12.67
C ARG A 200 11.78 33.20 -11.70
N SER A 201 11.42 33.49 -10.46
CA SER A 201 11.19 32.58 -9.34
C SER A 201 10.02 31.62 -9.61
N PRO A 202 10.04 30.37 -9.10
CA PRO A 202 8.85 29.54 -8.99
C PRO A 202 8.17 29.77 -7.64
N VAL A 203 6.89 30.09 -7.68
CA VAL A 203 5.96 29.97 -6.55
C VAL A 203 5.36 28.57 -6.65
N VAL A 204 5.59 27.73 -5.64
CA VAL A 204 4.87 26.46 -5.46
C VAL A 204 3.78 26.70 -4.43
N SER A 205 2.54 26.54 -4.88
CA SER A 205 1.30 26.61 -4.10
C SER A 205 0.97 25.24 -3.51
N GLU A 206 0.69 25.18 -2.21
CA GLU A 206 0.04 24.04 -1.55
C GLU A 206 -1.47 23.99 -1.91
N PRO A 207 -2.07 22.80 -2.04
CA PRO A 207 -3.52 22.65 -2.16
C PRO A 207 -4.18 22.48 -0.78
N THR A 208 -5.19 23.29 -0.49
CA THR A 208 -6.14 23.07 0.61
C THR A 208 -7.36 22.26 0.14
N PRO A 209 -7.99 21.47 1.02
CA PRO A 209 -9.15 20.64 0.66
C PRO A 209 -10.46 21.44 0.70
N SER A 210 -11.28 21.32 -0.34
CA SER A 210 -12.63 21.89 -0.41
C SER A 210 -13.68 20.88 0.09
N VAL A 211 -14.44 21.27 1.11
CA VAL A 211 -15.67 20.62 1.56
C VAL A 211 -16.84 21.26 0.81
N SER A 212 -17.74 20.46 0.22
CA SER A 212 -19.07 20.93 -0.17
C SER A 212 -20.12 19.86 0.09
N SER A 213 -20.94 20.10 1.11
CA SER A 213 -22.18 19.38 1.39
C SER A 213 -23.32 19.92 0.52
N PHE A 214 -24.15 18.99 0.04
CA PHE A 214 -25.61 19.05 -0.12
C PHE A 214 -26.27 20.28 -0.79
N GLU A 215 -26.98 20.01 -1.90
CA GLU A 215 -28.37 20.46 -2.01
C GLU A 215 -29.23 19.45 -2.81
N SER A 216 -30.31 19.09 -2.14
CA SER A 216 -31.62 18.54 -2.51
C SER A 216 -32.07 18.56 -3.98
N LEU A 217 -32.61 17.43 -4.42
CA LEU A 217 -33.96 17.28 -4.98
C LEU A 217 -34.44 15.83 -4.77
#